data_AF-A0A558HC48-F1
#
_entry.id   AF-A0A558HC48-F1
#
_cell.length_a   1.000
_cell.length_b   1.000
_cell.length_c   1.000
_cell.angle_alpha   90.00
_cell.angle_beta   90.00
_cell.angle_gamma   90.00
#
_symmetry.space_group_name_H-M   'P 1'
#
loop_
_entity.id
_entity.type
_entity.pdbx_description
1 polymer ?
#
loop_
_entity_poly.entity_id
_entity_poly.type
_entity_poly.pdbx_seq_one_letter_code
_entity_poly.pdbx_strand_id
1 'polypeptide(L)'
;MKLNPVPIGDVSMTLAIRSLLGSVRVPAAALAAGFAVCVACAVAGVPAILPPALWLLIHASCLLIGFVIHEASHVLGLKLAPGITHVVFASTLLRFSVIPMGSLVGWQAALIALAGPLAACVSGLPLALALPEYAFHWWFFLHSLFLLPLFGDGRSLVKGLITWRGQVQLLQVDS
;
A
#
# COMPACT_ATOMS: atom_id res chain seq x y z
N MET A 1 13.86 -10.96 -12.62
CA MET A 1 13.30 -9.59 -12.61
C MET A 1 14.46 -8.64 -12.38
N LYS A 2 14.81 -7.75 -13.32
CA LYS A 2 15.89 -6.78 -13.10
C LYS A 2 15.39 -5.77 -12.08
N LEU A 3 16.00 -5.74 -10.90
CA LEU A 3 15.76 -4.71 -9.90
C LEU A 3 16.47 -3.45 -10.41
N ASN A 4 15.71 -2.40 -10.70
CA ASN A 4 16.27 -1.11 -11.10
C ASN A 4 16.28 -0.21 -9.85
N PRO A 5 17.40 -0.13 -9.11
CA PRO A 5 17.50 0.77 -7.97
C PRO A 5 17.37 2.22 -8.43
N VAL A 6 16.57 2.99 -7.70
CA VAL A 6 16.39 4.43 -7.92
C VAL A 6 16.98 5.16 -6.72
N PRO A 7 17.87 6.14 -6.89
CA PRO A 7 18.36 6.97 -5.79
C PRO A 7 17.19 7.63 -5.05
N ILE A 8 17.20 7.60 -3.71
CA ILE A 8 16.09 8.12 -2.91
C ILE A 8 15.81 9.62 -3.17
N GLY A 9 16.85 10.40 -3.50
CA GLY A 9 16.74 11.80 -3.90
C GLY A 9 16.00 12.01 -5.22
N ASP A 10 16.13 11.05 -6.14
CA ASP A 10 15.51 11.07 -7.46
C ASP A 10 14.10 10.48 -7.46
N VAL A 11 13.66 9.90 -6.33
CA VAL A 11 12.28 9.49 -6.12
C VAL A 11 11.42 10.75 -6.00
N SER A 12 11.08 11.31 -7.16
CA SER A 12 10.03 12.32 -7.26
C SER A 12 8.70 11.70 -6.83
N MET A 13 7.84 12.52 -6.23
CA MET A 13 6.48 12.10 -5.87
C MET A 13 5.74 11.54 -7.09
N THR A 14 6.00 12.10 -8.27
CA THR A 14 5.48 11.64 -9.56
C THR A 14 5.92 10.23 -9.93
N LEU A 15 7.20 9.87 -9.69
CA LEU A 15 7.70 8.53 -9.98
C LEU A 15 7.09 7.50 -9.02
N ALA A 16 7.00 7.83 -7.73
CA ALA A 16 6.37 6.98 -6.72
C ALA A 16 4.89 6.74 -7.06
N ILE A 17 4.14 7.81 -7.39
CA ILE A 17 2.74 7.75 -7.81
C ILE A 17 2.62 6.88 -9.08
N ARG A 18 3.47 7.08 -10.09
CA ARG A 18 3.41 6.30 -11.34
C ARG A 18 3.64 4.80 -11.10
N SER A 19 4.59 4.45 -10.23
CA SER A 19 4.85 3.06 -9.85
C SER A 19 3.69 2.46 -9.05
N LEU A 20 3.09 3.22 -8.14
CA LEU A 20 1.90 2.83 -7.38
C LEU A 20 0.68 2.63 -8.28
N LEU A 21 0.41 3.56 -9.19
CA LEU A 21 -0.63 3.41 -10.21
C LEU A 21 -0.37 2.19 -11.09
N GLY A 22 0.90 1.94 -11.42
CA GLY A 22 1.34 0.76 -12.16
C GLY A 22 1.03 -0.56 -11.47
N SER A 23 1.03 -0.60 -10.12
CA SER A 23 0.77 -1.81 -9.36
C SER A 23 -0.72 -2.07 -9.14
N VAL A 24 -1.53 -1.02 -9.01
CA VAL A 24 -2.99 -1.16 -8.88
C VAL A 24 -3.72 -1.24 -10.23
N ARG A 25 -3.04 -0.99 -11.36
CA ARG A 25 -3.69 -0.99 -12.69
C ARG A 25 -4.39 -2.31 -13.03
N VAL A 26 -3.79 -3.45 -12.68
CA VAL A 26 -4.33 -4.77 -13.00
C VAL A 26 -5.59 -5.06 -12.18
N PRO A 27 -5.59 -4.95 -10.84
CA PRO A 27 -6.81 -5.15 -10.07
C PRO A 27 -7.87 -4.07 -10.39
N ALA A 28 -7.49 -2.82 -10.64
CA ALA A 28 -8.43 -1.78 -11.05
C ALA A 28 -9.07 -2.07 -12.42
N ALA A 29 -8.29 -2.54 -13.40
CA ALA A 29 -8.81 -2.93 -14.70
C ALA A 29 -9.72 -4.16 -14.61
N ALA A 30 -9.36 -5.15 -13.78
CA ALA A 30 -10.21 -6.31 -13.54
C ALA A 30 -11.55 -5.91 -12.90
N LEU A 31 -11.52 -5.00 -11.93
CA LEU A 31 -12.71 -4.45 -11.28
C LEU A 31 -13.60 -3.69 -12.27
N ALA A 32 -12.99 -2.83 -13.10
CA ALA A 32 -13.71 -2.08 -14.12
C ALA A 32 -14.32 -2.99 -15.19
N ALA A 33 -13.60 -4.02 -15.65
CA ALA A 33 -14.09 -4.99 -16.62
C ALA A 33 -15.27 -5.80 -16.04
N GLY A 34 -15.15 -6.29 -14.81
CA GLY A 34 -16.22 -7.02 -14.13
C GLY A 34 -17.48 -6.15 -13.95
N PHE A 35 -17.31 -4.89 -13.57
CA PHE A 35 -18.41 -3.94 -13.47
C PHE A 35 -19.07 -3.68 -14.84
N ALA A 36 -18.27 -3.47 -15.90
CA ALA A 36 -18.78 -3.27 -17.25
C ALA A 36 -19.60 -4.47 -17.77
N VAL A 37 -19.18 -5.70 -17.46
CA VAL A 37 -19.96 -6.91 -17.75
C VAL A 37 -21.29 -6.90 -17.00
N CYS A 38 -21.30 -6.52 -15.72
CA CYS A 38 -22.54 -6.42 -14.95
C CYS A 38 -23.48 -5.36 -15.55
N VAL A 39 -22.96 -4.22 -16.01
CA VAL A 39 -23.75 -3.19 -16.70
C VAL A 39 -24.33 -3.74 -18.01
N ALA A 40 -23.54 -4.47 -18.80
CA ALA A 40 -24.03 -5.08 -20.03
C ALA A 40 -25.15 -6.11 -19.76
N CYS A 41 -25.02 -6.94 -18.72
CA CYS A 41 -26.07 -7.85 -18.28
C CYS A 41 -27.33 -7.11 -17.80
N ALA A 42 -27.17 -5.98 -17.10
CA ALA A 42 -28.29 -5.15 -16.66
C ALA A 42 -29.08 -4.61 -17.85
N VAL A 43 -28.38 -4.08 -18.87
CA VAL A 43 -28.99 -3.60 -20.13
C VAL A 43 -29.65 -4.74 -20.91
N ALA A 44 -29.07 -5.95 -20.86
CA ALA A 44 -29.60 -7.14 -21.52
C ALA A 44 -30.79 -7.81 -20.80
N GLY A 45 -31.33 -7.21 -19.72
CA GLY A 45 -32.55 -7.66 -19.06
C GLY A 45 -32.37 -8.21 -17.65
N VAL A 46 -31.19 -8.08 -17.03
CA VAL A 46 -30.95 -8.50 -15.64
C VAL A 46 -30.59 -7.29 -14.75
N PRO A 47 -31.49 -6.28 -14.60
CA PRO A 47 -31.16 -5.03 -13.90
C PRO A 47 -30.77 -5.22 -12.43
N ALA A 48 -31.22 -6.32 -11.80
CA ALA A 48 -30.93 -6.66 -10.41
C ALA A 48 -29.44 -6.92 -10.13
N ILE A 49 -28.60 -7.12 -11.15
CA ILE A 49 -27.15 -7.29 -10.97
C ILE A 49 -26.42 -5.98 -10.66
N LEU A 50 -27.02 -4.82 -10.98
CA LEU A 50 -26.34 -3.54 -10.86
C LEU A 50 -26.07 -3.10 -9.41
N PRO A 51 -27.02 -3.22 -8.45
CA PRO A 51 -26.75 -2.89 -7.05
C PRO A 51 -25.58 -3.65 -6.41
N PRO A 52 -25.49 -5.01 -6.49
CA PRO A 52 -24.34 -5.71 -5.93
C PRO A 52 -23.04 -5.42 -6.68
N ALA A 53 -23.09 -5.15 -7.99
CA ALA A 53 -21.92 -4.74 -8.76
C ALA A 53 -21.38 -3.37 -8.32
N LEU A 54 -22.26 -2.39 -8.08
CA LEU A 54 -21.91 -1.09 -7.53
C LEU A 54 -21.35 -1.21 -6.11
N TRP A 55 -22.00 -2.02 -5.27
CA TRP A 55 -21.53 -2.30 -3.92
C TRP A 55 -20.09 -2.82 -3.93
N LEU A 56 -19.82 -3.84 -4.76
CA LEU A 56 -18.49 -4.45 -4.89
C LEU A 56 -17.47 -3.46 -5.45
N LEU A 57 -17.84 -2.68 -6.47
CA LEU A 57 -16.99 -1.65 -7.07
C LEU A 57 -16.52 -0.64 -6.02
N ILE A 58 -17.44 -0.11 -5.21
CA ILE A 58 -17.11 0.88 -4.18
C ILE A 58 -16.22 0.24 -3.10
N HIS A 59 -16.58 -0.95 -2.61
CA HIS A 59 -15.85 -1.62 -1.52
C HIS A 59 -14.42 -2.01 -1.95
N ALA A 60 -14.27 -2.57 -3.15
CA ALA A 60 -12.96 -2.89 -3.71
C ALA A 60 -12.13 -1.62 -3.97
N SER A 61 -12.77 -0.52 -4.38
CA SER A 61 -12.08 0.77 -4.56
C SER A 61 -11.55 1.31 -3.24
N CYS A 62 -12.33 1.24 -2.15
CA CYS A 62 -11.85 1.64 -0.81
C CYS A 62 -10.61 0.84 -0.39
N LEU A 63 -10.61 -0.47 -0.62
CA LEU A 63 -9.45 -1.32 -0.32
C LEU A 63 -8.22 -0.91 -1.15
N LEU A 64 -8.37 -0.67 -2.45
CA LEU A 64 -7.28 -0.24 -3.33
C LEU A 64 -6.73 1.14 -2.95
N ILE A 65 -7.60 2.09 -2.59
CA ILE A 65 -7.20 3.42 -2.13
C ILE A 65 -6.40 3.30 -0.84
N GLY A 66 -6.87 2.51 0.13
CA GLY A 66 -6.13 2.25 1.37
C GLY A 66 -4.75 1.66 1.11
N PHE A 67 -4.63 0.73 0.15
CA PHE A 67 -3.35 0.14 -0.24
C PHE A 67 -2.40 1.18 -0.86
N VAL A 68 -2.90 2.07 -1.72
CA VAL A 68 -2.08 3.15 -2.31
C VAL A 68 -1.57 4.09 -1.23
N ILE A 69 -2.42 4.48 -0.27
CA ILE A 69 -2.04 5.34 0.86
C ILE A 69 -0.99 4.64 1.72
N HIS A 70 -1.20 3.37 2.04
CA HIS A 70 -0.28 2.54 2.82
C HIS A 70 1.14 2.55 2.22
N GLU A 71 1.27 2.21 0.94
CA GLU A 71 2.57 2.12 0.29
C GLU A 71 3.19 3.51 0.06
N ALA A 72 2.38 4.54 -0.24
CA ALA A 72 2.87 5.91 -0.35
C ALA A 72 3.48 6.42 0.96
N SER A 73 2.88 6.08 2.09
CA SER A 73 3.40 6.46 3.41
C SER A 73 4.73 5.80 3.75
N HIS A 74 4.96 4.55 3.31
CA HIS A 74 6.27 3.92 3.42
C HIS A 74 7.34 4.68 2.61
N VAL A 75 7.03 5.08 1.38
CA VAL A 75 7.96 5.88 0.55
C VAL A 75 8.30 7.20 1.24
N LEU A 76 7.29 7.91 1.76
CA LEU A 76 7.50 9.16 2.47
C LEU A 76 8.38 8.96 3.72
N GLY A 77 8.12 7.91 4.51
CA GLY A 77 8.95 7.55 5.66
C GLY A 77 10.40 7.26 5.28
N LEU A 78 10.62 6.54 4.18
CA LEU A 78 11.96 6.23 3.66
C LEU A 78 12.71 7.48 3.19
N LYS A 79 12.02 8.45 2.56
CA LYS A 79 12.64 9.72 2.16
C LYS A 79 13.13 10.57 3.32
N LEU A 80 12.54 10.37 4.51
CA LEU A 80 12.94 11.07 5.74
C LEU A 80 14.08 10.37 6.48
N ALA A 81 14.49 9.17 6.06
CA ALA A 81 15.53 8.40 6.70
C ALA A 81 16.90 8.62 6.02
N PRO A 82 17.87 9.27 6.70
CA PRO A 82 19.13 9.69 6.08
C PRO A 82 20.06 8.53 5.68
N GLY A 83 19.87 7.33 6.23
CA GLY A 83 20.69 6.15 5.91
C GLY A 83 20.22 5.38 4.67
N ILE A 84 19.11 5.80 4.04
CA ILE A 84 18.59 5.20 2.81
C ILE A 84 19.25 5.86 1.61
N THR A 85 19.80 5.05 0.71
CA THR A 85 20.46 5.56 -0.51
C THR A 85 19.61 5.32 -1.75
N HIS A 86 18.99 4.14 -1.84
CA HIS A 86 18.20 3.72 -2.99
C HIS A 86 16.94 3.01 -2.53
N VAL A 87 15.96 2.97 -3.43
CA VAL A 87 14.77 2.13 -3.29
C VAL A 87 14.59 1.29 -4.55
N VAL A 88 14.07 0.08 -4.34
CA VAL A 88 13.67 -0.81 -5.41
C VAL A 88 12.16 -1.01 -5.33
N PHE A 89 11.47 -0.71 -6.42
CA PHE A 89 10.05 -0.98 -6.54
C PHE A 89 9.85 -2.42 -7.02
N ALA A 90 9.43 -3.30 -6.09
CA ALA A 90 9.04 -4.66 -6.43
C ALA A 90 7.52 -4.70 -6.68
N SER A 91 7.12 -5.12 -7.86
CA SER A 91 5.71 -5.39 -8.19
C SER A 91 5.54 -6.82 -8.70
N THR A 92 4.61 -7.55 -8.10
CA THR A 92 4.05 -8.79 -8.63
C THR A 92 2.57 -8.55 -8.96
N LEU A 93 1.88 -9.55 -9.50
CA LEU A 93 0.44 -9.45 -9.79
C LEU A 93 -0.40 -9.12 -8.54
N LEU A 94 0.08 -9.45 -7.34
CA LEU A 94 -0.68 -9.34 -6.08
C LEU A 94 0.04 -8.53 -5.00
N ARG A 95 1.24 -8.01 -5.28
CA ARG A 95 2.05 -7.32 -4.27
C ARG A 95 2.84 -6.19 -4.91
N PHE A 96 2.62 -4.97 -4.43
CA PHE A 96 3.60 -3.91 -4.54
C PHE A 96 4.37 -3.84 -3.23
N SER A 97 5.66 -3.55 -3.28
CA SER A 97 6.46 -3.36 -2.09
C SER A 97 7.67 -2.51 -2.45
N VAL A 98 7.94 -1.50 -1.62
CA VAL A 98 9.15 -0.69 -1.73
C VAL A 98 10.23 -1.33 -0.87
N ILE A 99 11.32 -1.74 -1.50
CA ILE A 99 12.44 -2.37 -0.82
C ILE A 99 13.53 -1.32 -0.65
N PRO A 100 13.81 -0.86 0.58
CA PRO A 100 14.83 0.13 0.82
C PRO A 100 16.23 -0.50 0.80
N MET A 101 17.21 0.29 0.37
CA MET A 101 18.63 -0.06 0.36
C MET A 101 19.43 0.92 1.20
N GLY A 102 20.42 0.41 1.92
CA GLY A 102 21.24 1.19 2.86
C GLY A 102 21.12 0.69 4.30
N SER A 103 20.99 1.61 5.25
CA SER A 103 20.90 1.29 6.67
C SER A 103 19.82 2.11 7.37
N LEU A 104 19.16 1.48 8.33
CA LEU A 104 18.23 2.14 9.24
C LEU A 104 18.65 1.86 10.67
N VAL A 105 18.40 2.80 11.57
CA VAL A 105 18.40 2.49 13.01
C VAL A 105 17.07 1.79 13.36
N GLY A 106 17.05 0.88 14.33
CA GLY A 106 15.86 0.09 14.65
C GLY A 106 14.59 0.93 14.86
N TRP A 107 14.66 2.06 15.57
CA TRP A 107 13.52 2.97 15.74
C TRP A 107 13.02 3.54 14.40
N GLN A 108 13.89 3.82 13.44
CA GLN A 108 13.49 4.28 12.10
C GLN A 108 12.76 3.18 11.35
N ALA A 109 13.29 1.95 11.41
CA ALA A 109 12.64 0.78 10.81
C ALA A 109 11.24 0.55 11.41
N ALA A 110 11.10 0.70 12.74
CA ALA A 110 9.81 0.60 13.43
C ALA A 110 8.82 1.69 13.01
N LEU A 111 9.26 2.95 12.96
CA LEU A 111 8.40 4.06 12.54
C LEU A 111 7.95 3.95 11.09
N ILE A 112 8.84 3.55 10.19
CA ILE A 112 8.51 3.35 8.78
C ILE A 112 7.53 2.19 8.64
N ALA A 113 7.77 1.06 9.32
CA ALA A 113 6.84 -0.07 9.33
C ALA A 113 5.44 0.31 9.85
N LEU A 114 5.33 1.25 10.79
CA LEU A 114 4.05 1.79 11.27
C LEU A 114 3.38 2.76 10.30
N ALA A 115 4.18 3.50 9.52
CA ALA A 115 3.68 4.60 8.69
C ALA A 115 2.61 4.14 7.69
N GLY A 116 2.83 3.02 7.00
CA GLY A 116 1.86 2.48 6.03
C GLY A 116 0.51 2.10 6.66
N PRO A 117 0.46 1.13 7.58
CA PRO A 117 -0.77 0.71 8.23
C PRO A 117 -1.51 1.84 8.93
N LEU A 118 -0.80 2.72 9.66
CA LEU A 118 -1.42 3.80 10.40
C LEU A 118 -1.98 4.88 9.48
N ALA A 119 -1.27 5.27 8.41
CA ALA A 119 -1.78 6.26 7.47
C ALA A 119 -3.05 5.77 6.76
N ALA A 120 -3.08 4.49 6.36
CA ALA A 120 -4.29 3.88 5.82
C ALA A 120 -5.43 3.95 6.84
N CYS A 121 -5.21 3.55 8.09
CA CYS A 121 -6.24 3.61 9.12
C CYS A 121 -6.74 5.03 9.38
N VAL A 122 -5.84 6.01 9.50
CA VAL A 122 -6.20 7.42 9.71
C VAL A 122 -7.04 7.96 8.54
N SER A 123 -6.71 7.59 7.30
CA SER A 123 -7.51 8.01 6.13
C SER A 123 -8.92 7.40 6.09
N GLY A 124 -9.17 6.32 6.84
CA GLY A 124 -10.51 5.75 7.03
C GLY A 124 -11.38 6.50 8.04
N LEU A 125 -10.80 7.33 8.92
CA LEU A 125 -11.55 8.05 9.97
C LEU A 125 -12.63 8.99 9.41
N PRO A 126 -12.37 9.80 8.37
CA PRO A 126 -13.43 10.63 7.77
C PRO A 126 -14.63 9.80 7.29
N LEU A 127 -14.39 8.60 6.73
CA LEU A 127 -15.46 7.70 6.30
C LEU A 127 -16.20 7.08 7.49
N ALA A 128 -15.50 6.77 8.57
CA ALA A 128 -16.11 6.28 9.80
C ALA A 128 -17.04 7.33 10.44
N LEU A 129 -16.70 8.60 10.33
CA LEU A 129 -17.48 9.71 10.89
C LEU A 129 -18.63 10.14 9.97
N ALA A 130 -18.41 10.17 8.65
CA ALA A 130 -19.39 10.69 7.70
C ALA A 130 -20.38 9.64 7.19
N LEU A 131 -19.96 8.37 7.09
CA LEU A 131 -20.71 7.29 6.43
C LEU A 131 -20.57 5.95 7.21
N PRO A 132 -20.88 5.91 8.52
CA PRO A 132 -20.64 4.73 9.34
C PRO A 132 -21.46 3.50 8.90
N GLU A 133 -22.70 3.69 8.46
CA GLU A 133 -23.61 2.60 8.06
C GLU A 133 -23.13 1.81 6.83
N TYR A 134 -22.28 2.39 5.99
CA TYR A 134 -21.78 1.75 4.78
C TYR A 134 -20.51 0.91 5.01
N ALA A 135 -19.97 0.91 6.23
CA ALA A 135 -18.81 0.09 6.62
C ALA A 135 -17.53 0.33 5.79
N PHE A 136 -17.43 1.40 4.98
CA PHE A 136 -16.28 1.65 4.10
C PHE A 136 -14.96 1.79 4.86
N HIS A 137 -15.01 2.37 6.06
CA HIS A 137 -13.86 2.58 6.93
C HIS A 137 -13.18 1.26 7.35
N TRP A 138 -13.91 0.14 7.39
CA TRP A 138 -13.32 -1.15 7.75
C TRP A 138 -12.28 -1.62 6.74
N TRP A 139 -12.42 -1.29 5.45
CA TRP A 139 -11.40 -1.60 4.44
C TRP A 139 -10.08 -0.88 4.70
N PHE A 140 -10.15 0.33 5.25
CA PHE A 140 -8.97 1.09 5.66
C PHE A 140 -8.38 0.50 6.95
N PHE A 141 -9.21 0.20 7.95
CA PHE A 141 -8.76 -0.40 9.22
C PHE A 141 -8.18 -1.80 9.06
N LEU A 142 -8.61 -2.55 8.05
CA LEU A 142 -8.06 -3.86 7.71
C LEU A 142 -6.53 -3.83 7.51
N HIS A 143 -5.98 -2.68 7.10
CA HIS A 143 -4.54 -2.52 6.92
C HIS A 143 -3.76 -2.60 8.23
N SER A 144 -4.39 -2.42 9.39
CA SER A 144 -3.77 -2.66 10.69
C SER A 144 -3.29 -4.12 10.86
N LEU A 145 -3.90 -5.08 10.15
CA LEU A 145 -3.45 -6.47 10.16
C LEU A 145 -2.01 -6.63 9.66
N PHE A 146 -1.51 -5.72 8.80
CA PHE A 146 -0.11 -5.75 8.35
C PHE A 146 0.90 -5.51 9.47
N LEU A 147 0.47 -4.99 10.64
CA LEU A 147 1.31 -4.86 11.83
C LEU A 147 1.50 -6.19 12.57
N LEU A 148 0.72 -7.22 12.26
CA LEU A 148 0.92 -8.55 12.83
C LEU A 148 2.25 -9.14 12.33
N PRO A 149 3.00 -9.89 13.17
CA PRO A 149 4.32 -10.42 12.85
C PRO A 149 4.33 -11.46 11.73
N LEU A 150 3.16 -11.84 11.20
CA LEU A 150 3.04 -12.68 10.01
C LEU A 150 3.36 -11.91 8.72
N PHE A 151 3.17 -10.58 8.72
CA PHE A 151 3.31 -9.74 7.53
C PHE A 151 4.68 -9.06 7.45
N GLY A 152 4.97 -8.42 6.32
CA GLY A 152 6.23 -7.70 6.09
C GLY A 152 6.45 -6.59 7.12
N ASP A 153 5.46 -5.70 7.27
CA ASP A 153 5.55 -4.54 8.16
C ASP A 153 5.65 -4.96 9.62
N GLY A 154 4.81 -5.89 10.07
CA GLY A 154 4.89 -6.42 11.44
C GLY A 154 6.24 -7.06 11.76
N ARG A 155 6.84 -7.80 10.82
CA ARG A 155 8.21 -8.33 11.00
C ARG A 155 9.25 -7.21 11.09
N SER A 156 9.14 -6.18 10.25
CA SER A 156 10.03 -5.02 10.28
C SER A 156 9.86 -4.22 11.58
N LEU A 157 8.64 -4.08 12.07
CA LEU A 157 8.31 -3.44 13.35
C LEU A 157 8.95 -4.20 14.51
N VAL A 158 8.72 -5.51 14.60
CA VAL A 158 9.31 -6.35 15.67
C VAL A 158 10.83 -6.28 15.64
N LYS A 159 11.44 -6.41 14.46
CA LYS A 159 12.90 -6.27 14.31
C LYS A 159 13.37 -4.90 14.78
N GLY A 160 12.73 -3.83 14.32
CA GLY A 160 13.08 -2.45 14.69
C GLY A 160 12.95 -2.18 16.19
N LEU A 161 11.94 -2.75 16.86
CA LEU A 161 11.76 -2.66 18.30
C LEU A 161 12.84 -3.43 19.06
N ILE A 162 13.20 -4.64 18.62
CA ILE A 162 14.27 -5.45 19.23
C ILE A 162 15.63 -4.76 19.07
N THR A 163 15.89 -4.15 17.91
CA THR A 163 17.16 -3.49 17.61
C THR A 163 17.06 -1.97 17.73
N TRP A 164 16.25 -1.43 18.66
CA TRP A 164 15.86 -0.01 18.74
C TRP A 164 16.96 1.01 18.45
N ARG A 165 18.17 0.81 19.03
CA ARG A 165 19.36 1.66 18.79
C ARG A 165 20.40 1.03 17.87
N GLY A 166 20.25 -0.24 17.52
CA GLY A 166 21.13 -0.97 16.62
C GLY A 166 20.85 -0.64 15.16
N GLN A 167 21.81 -0.93 14.30
CA GLN A 167 21.62 -0.84 12.85
C GLN A 167 20.88 -2.07 12.32
N VAL A 168 19.87 -1.82 11.50
CA VAL A 168 19.20 -2.78 10.63
C VAL A 168 19.86 -2.64 9.26
N GLN A 169 20.68 -3.62 8.90
CA GLN A 169 21.23 -3.69 7.55
C GLN A 169 20.13 -4.06 6.57
N LEU A 170 19.98 -3.25 5.53
CA LEU A 170 19.08 -3.52 4.42
C LEU A 170 19.87 -4.10 3.24
N LEU A 171 19.19 -4.41 2.14
CA LEU A 171 19.88 -4.87 0.91
C LEU A 171 20.96 -3.86 0.51
N GLN A 172 22.13 -4.38 0.18
CA GLN A 172 23.25 -3.58 -0.33
C GLN A 172 23.28 -3.62 -1.86
N VAL A 173 23.75 -2.54 -2.48
CA VAL A 173 24.09 -2.54 -3.91
C VAL A 173 25.49 -3.16 -3.99
N ASP A 174 25.61 -4.34 -4.57
CA ASP A 174 26.93 -4.85 -4.98
C ASP A 174 27.49 -3.83 -5.98
N SER A 175 28.61 -3.20 -5.61
CA SER A 175 29.24 -2.11 -6.35
C SER A 175 29.91 -2.60 -7.62
#